data_AF-A0A1J5HML9-F1
#
_entry.id   AF-A0A1J5HML9-F1
#
_cell.length_a   1.000
_cell.length_b   1.000
_cell.length_c   1.000
_cell.angle_alpha   90.00
_cell.angle_beta   90.00
_cell.angle_gamma   90.00
#
_symmetry.space_group_name_H-M   'P 1'
#
loop_
_entity.id
_entity.type
_entity.pdbx_description
1 polymer ?
#
loop_
_entity_poly.entity_id
_entity_poly.type
_entity_poly.pdbx_seq_one_letter_code
_entity_poly.pdbx_strand_id
1 'polypeptide(L)'
;MIMKKVFYFTVGIILFSNLFFNANIIKISAASSFWDGFDKTGGAIGYKLTDPRSLPQKIGKVLNIATVFLGVVFLGLMIYAGYLWMLARGNEQEVEKAKNIIIYTVIGLVAVLGAYSITQLMATLWVKS
;
A
#
# COMPACT_ATOMS: atom_id res chain seq x y z
N MET A 1 27.29 -15.43 10.68
CA MET A 1 27.12 -14.91 9.30
C MET A 1 25.67 -14.53 8.97
N ILE A 2 24.67 -15.30 9.43
CA ILE A 2 23.23 -15.02 9.27
C ILE A 2 22.81 -13.65 9.85
N MET A 3 23.26 -13.29 11.05
CA MET A 3 22.83 -12.04 11.73
C MET A 3 23.25 -10.77 10.98
N LYS A 4 24.42 -10.76 10.32
CA LYS A 4 24.86 -9.61 9.53
C LYS A 4 23.97 -9.44 8.28
N LYS A 5 23.61 -10.52 7.58
CA LYS A 5 22.71 -10.47 6.41
C LYS A 5 21.30 -10.00 6.78
N VAL A 6 20.76 -10.45 7.91
CA VAL A 6 19.46 -10.01 8.43
C VAL A 6 19.47 -8.53 8.84
N PHE A 7 20.59 -8.07 9.41
CA PHE A 7 20.77 -6.66 9.76
C PHE A 7 20.82 -5.76 8.52
N TYR A 8 21.62 -6.10 7.50
CA TYR A 8 21.65 -5.35 6.24
C TYR A 8 20.31 -5.36 5.50
N PHE A 9 19.56 -6.45 5.56
CA PHE A 9 18.23 -6.55 4.96
C PHE A 9 17.21 -5.63 5.66
N THR A 10 17.23 -5.60 7.00
CA THR A 10 16.34 -4.73 7.80
C THR A 10 16.70 -3.26 7.59
N VAL A 11 17.99 -2.91 7.59
CA VAL A 11 18.46 -1.54 7.31
C VAL A 11 18.12 -1.11 5.88
N GLY A 12 18.22 -2.02 4.91
CA GLY A 12 17.79 -1.77 3.53
C GLY A 12 16.30 -1.45 3.42
N ILE A 13 15.45 -2.18 4.15
CA ILE A 13 14.01 -1.92 4.23
C ILE A 13 13.70 -0.56 4.87
N ILE A 14 14.42 -0.18 5.92
CA ILE A 14 14.23 1.12 6.60
C ILE A 14 14.67 2.28 5.70
N LEU A 15 15.77 2.14 4.95
CA LEU A 15 16.24 3.15 4.01
C LEU A 15 15.31 3.28 2.79
N PHE A 16 14.82 2.15 2.26
CA PHE A 16 13.84 2.14 1.17
C PHE A 16 12.50 2.76 1.62
N SER A 17 12.05 2.43 2.84
CA SER A 17 10.86 3.05 3.44
C SER A 17 11.02 4.55 3.63
N ASN A 18 12.22 5.06 3.94
CA ASN A 18 12.46 6.50 4.06
C ASN A 18 12.38 7.23 2.71
N LEU A 19 12.86 6.61 1.62
CA LEU A 19 12.71 7.15 0.26
C LEU A 19 11.25 7.17 -0.19
N PHE A 20 10.47 6.13 0.13
CA PHE A 20 9.04 6.08 -0.17
C PHE A 20 8.22 7.04 0.69
N PHE A 21 8.48 7.12 2.00
CA PHE A 21 7.67 7.94 2.92
C PHE A 21 7.87 9.45 2.67
N ASN A 22 9.11 9.91 2.44
CA ASN A 22 9.37 11.32 2.11
C ASN A 22 8.77 11.75 0.77
N ALA A 23 8.71 10.87 -0.23
CA ALA A 23 8.05 11.15 -1.52
C ALA A 23 6.51 11.28 -1.39
N ASN A 24 5.92 10.69 -0.34
CA ASN A 24 4.48 10.70 -0.10
C ASN A 24 3.98 11.88 0.77
N ILE A 25 4.83 12.51 1.59
CA ILE A 25 4.44 13.70 2.39
C ILE A 25 4.13 14.91 1.51
N ILE A 26 4.83 15.07 0.38
CA ILE A 26 4.65 16.21 -0.54
C ILE A 26 3.39 16.04 -1.43
N LYS A 27 2.75 14.86 -1.44
CA LYS A 27 1.68 14.51 -2.38
C LYS A 27 0.39 13.97 -1.77
N ILE A 28 0.18 14.13 -0.46
CA ILE A 28 -1.18 14.06 0.12
C ILE A 28 -2.13 15.13 -0.49
N SER A 29 -1.58 16.16 -1.14
CA SER A 29 -2.31 17.17 -1.91
C SER A 29 -2.38 16.92 -3.43
N ALA A 30 -1.73 15.87 -3.95
CA ALA A 30 -1.76 15.52 -5.38
C ALA A 30 -2.96 14.62 -5.71
N ALA A 31 -3.26 13.65 -4.84
CA ALA A 31 -4.46 12.82 -4.95
C ALA A 31 -5.75 13.67 -5.03
N SER A 32 -5.82 14.80 -4.30
CA SER A 32 -6.94 15.74 -4.39
C SER A 32 -6.97 16.54 -5.69
N SER A 33 -5.81 16.86 -6.28
CA SER A 33 -5.74 17.62 -7.55
C SER A 33 -6.03 16.76 -8.79
N PHE A 34 -5.79 15.45 -8.75
CA PHE A 34 -6.25 14.52 -9.81
C PHE A 34 -7.77 14.46 -9.90
N TRP A 35 -8.45 14.35 -8.76
CA TRP A 35 -9.91 14.36 -8.72
C TRP A 35 -10.48 15.74 -9.05
N ASP A 36 -9.85 16.82 -8.60
CA ASP A 36 -10.24 18.21 -8.94
C ASP A 36 -10.09 18.53 -10.44
N GLY A 37 -9.04 18.02 -11.10
CA GLY A 37 -8.84 18.14 -12.55
C GLY A 37 -9.90 17.39 -13.37
N PHE A 38 -10.27 16.18 -12.91
CA PHE A 38 -11.34 15.37 -13.52
C PHE A 38 -12.73 15.96 -13.26
N ASP A 39 -13.00 16.53 -12.07
CA ASP A 39 -14.25 17.23 -11.73
C ASP A 39 -14.41 18.51 -12.57
N LYS A 40 -13.32 19.25 -12.80
CA LYS A 40 -13.32 20.46 -13.65
C LYS A 40 -13.52 20.17 -15.13
N THR A 41 -12.89 19.11 -15.66
CA THR A 41 -13.09 18.68 -17.06
C THR A 41 -14.43 17.98 -17.27
N GLY A 42 -14.85 17.13 -16.33
CA GLY A 42 -16.19 16.52 -16.32
C GLY A 42 -17.30 17.56 -16.25
N GLY A 43 -17.15 18.58 -15.40
CA GLY A 43 -18.07 19.70 -15.31
C GLY A 43 -18.20 20.51 -16.62
N ALA A 44 -17.12 20.58 -17.42
CA ALA A 44 -17.10 21.28 -18.70
C ALA A 44 -17.83 20.51 -19.83
N ILE A 45 -17.93 19.17 -19.74
CA ILE A 45 -18.72 18.32 -20.66
C ILE A 45 -20.10 17.93 -20.09
N GLY A 46 -20.54 18.56 -19.00
CA GLY A 46 -21.84 18.30 -18.37
C GLY A 46 -21.89 17.08 -17.43
N TYR A 47 -20.80 16.34 -17.29
CA TYR A 47 -20.64 15.26 -16.32
C TYR A 47 -20.11 15.82 -15.00
N LYS A 48 -20.99 16.38 -14.16
CA LYS A 48 -20.60 16.74 -12.79
C LYS A 48 -20.29 15.48 -12.02
N LEU A 49 -19.01 15.24 -11.77
CA LEU A 49 -18.54 14.07 -11.05
C LEU A 49 -18.85 14.15 -9.54
N THR A 50 -19.23 15.34 -9.05
CA THR A 50 -19.91 15.56 -7.76
C THR A 50 -21.29 14.87 -7.66
N ASP A 51 -21.88 14.44 -8.78
CA ASP A 51 -23.15 13.70 -8.78
C ASP A 51 -22.89 12.22 -8.38
N PRO A 52 -23.58 11.64 -7.38
CA PRO A 52 -23.36 10.26 -6.89
C PRO A 52 -23.47 9.13 -7.94
N ARG A 53 -23.76 9.46 -9.20
CA ARG A 53 -23.90 8.55 -10.34
C ARG A 53 -22.64 8.45 -11.21
N SER A 54 -21.64 9.29 -10.98
CA SER A 54 -20.37 9.25 -11.69
C SER A 54 -19.63 7.93 -11.44
N LEU A 55 -19.35 7.19 -12.51
CA LEU A 55 -18.61 5.92 -12.48
C LEU A 55 -17.22 6.05 -11.80
N PRO A 56 -16.43 7.14 -12.04
CA PRO A 56 -15.13 7.30 -11.42
C PRO A 56 -15.18 7.39 -9.89
N GLN A 57 -16.12 8.15 -9.31
CA GLN A 57 -16.29 8.26 -7.86
C GLN A 57 -16.67 6.93 -7.21
N LYS A 58 -17.55 6.14 -7.85
CA LYS A 58 -17.94 4.81 -7.33
C LYS A 58 -16.75 3.86 -7.30
N ILE A 59 -15.94 3.84 -8.37
CA ILE A 59 -14.76 2.98 -8.45
C ILE A 59 -13.70 3.43 -7.42
N GLY A 60 -13.45 4.74 -7.30
CA GLY A 60 -12.52 5.27 -6.30
C GLY A 60 -12.91 4.93 -4.87
N LYS A 61 -14.21 5.03 -4.53
CA LYS A 61 -14.72 4.69 -3.20
C LYS A 61 -14.63 3.19 -2.90
N VAL A 62 -14.95 2.34 -3.88
CA VAL A 62 -14.83 0.88 -3.73
C VAL A 62 -13.37 0.47 -3.57
N LEU A 63 -12.45 1.03 -4.35
CA LEU A 63 -11.02 0.74 -4.24
C LEU A 63 -10.47 1.18 -2.88
N ASN A 64 -10.85 2.37 -2.41
CA ASN A 64 -10.40 2.87 -1.11
C ASN A 64 -10.85 1.95 0.04
N ILE A 65 -12.13 1.54 0.05
CA ILE A 65 -12.66 0.58 1.03
C ILE A 65 -11.95 -0.77 0.91
N ALA A 66 -11.73 -1.26 -0.31
CA ALA A 66 -11.05 -2.53 -0.55
C ALA A 66 -9.60 -2.50 -0.03
N THR A 67 -8.86 -1.40 -0.26
CA THR A 67 -7.48 -1.24 0.22
C THR A 67 -7.40 -1.20 1.74
N VAL A 68 -8.31 -0.46 2.40
CA VAL A 68 -8.35 -0.41 3.88
C VAL A 68 -8.70 -1.78 4.45
N PHE A 69 -9.70 -2.45 3.87
CA PHE A 69 -10.06 -3.81 4.27
C PHE A 69 -8.89 -4.78 4.13
N LEU A 70 -8.16 -4.72 3.01
CA LEU A 70 -6.98 -5.53 2.78
C LEU A 70 -5.90 -5.27 3.83
N GLY A 71 -5.66 -4.00 4.17
CA GLY A 71 -4.72 -3.63 5.24
C GLY A 71 -5.06 -4.24 6.60
N VAL A 72 -6.34 -4.28 6.97
CA VAL A 72 -6.81 -4.94 8.20
C VAL A 72 -6.59 -6.45 8.14
N VAL A 73 -6.81 -7.09 7.00
CA VAL A 73 -6.54 -8.52 6.81
C VAL A 73 -5.04 -8.83 6.99
N PHE A 74 -4.15 -8.02 6.40
CA PHE A 74 -2.70 -8.15 6.60
C PHE A 74 -2.30 -8.02 8.07
N LEU A 75 -2.91 -7.08 8.81
CA LEU A 75 -2.67 -6.95 10.25
C LEU A 75 -3.10 -8.21 11.02
N GLY A 76 -4.26 -8.78 10.69
CA GLY A 76 -4.73 -10.04 11.29
C GLY A 76 -3.80 -11.22 11.02
N LEU A 77 -3.31 -11.36 9.79
CA LEU A 77 -2.32 -12.38 9.42
C LEU A 77 -0.99 -12.19 10.17
N MET A 78 -0.57 -10.95 10.40
CA MET A 78 0.66 -10.65 11.15
C MET A 78 0.53 -11.06 12.62
N ILE A 79 -0.62 -10.82 13.25
CA ILE A 79 -0.92 -11.30 14.61
C ILE A 79 -0.93 -12.83 14.65
N TYR A 80 -1.60 -13.49 13.69
CA TYR A 80 -1.65 -14.96 13.62
C TYR A 80 -0.25 -15.57 13.45
N ALA A 81 0.57 -15.00 12.57
CA ALA A 81 1.94 -15.45 12.38
C ALA A 81 2.82 -15.23 13.61
N GLY A 82 2.63 -14.10 14.32
CA GLY A 82 3.31 -13.84 15.59
C GLY A 82 2.95 -14.86 16.67
N TYR A 83 1.66 -15.22 16.77
CA TYR A 83 1.20 -16.24 17.70
C TYR A 83 1.78 -17.62 17.37
N LEU A 84 1.78 -18.00 16.09
CA LEU A 84 2.40 -19.24 15.61
C LEU A 84 3.89 -19.30 15.95
N TRP A 85 4.60 -18.17 15.79
CA TRP A 85 6.02 -18.09 16.12
C TRP A 85 6.29 -18.24 17.62
N MET A 86 5.46 -17.61 18.47
CA MET A 86 5.58 -17.72 19.93
C MET A 86 5.23 -19.12 20.44
N LEU A 87 4.30 -19.82 19.80
CA LEU A 87 3.89 -21.17 20.18
C LEU A 87 4.79 -22.28 19.64
N ALA A 88 5.74 -21.96 18.76
CA ALA A 88 6.56 -22.97 18.10
C ALA A 88 7.42 -23.83 19.05
N ARG A 89 7.62 -23.44 20.32
CA ARG A 89 8.25 -24.24 21.40
C ARG A 89 9.52 -25.02 21.01
N GLY A 90 10.30 -24.52 20.04
CA GLY A 90 11.51 -25.18 19.54
C GLY A 90 11.33 -26.16 18.38
N ASN A 91 10.11 -26.36 17.85
CA ASN A 91 9.88 -27.04 16.59
C ASN A 91 10.28 -26.12 15.42
N GLU A 92 11.40 -26.43 14.75
CA GLU A 92 11.92 -25.66 13.62
C GLU A 92 10.89 -25.51 12.48
N GLN A 93 10.02 -26.51 12.27
CA GLN A 93 9.01 -26.46 11.20
C GLN A 93 7.97 -25.36 11.46
N GLU A 94 7.52 -25.19 12.71
CA GLU A 94 6.55 -24.16 13.10
C GLU A 94 7.18 -22.77 13.05
N VAL A 95 8.47 -22.67 13.44
CA VAL A 95 9.25 -21.42 13.33
C VAL A 95 9.40 -20.99 11.87
N GLU A 96 9.78 -21.92 10.99
CA GLU A 96 9.95 -21.65 9.56
C GLU A 96 8.63 -21.25 8.91
N LYS A 97 7.54 -21.95 9.25
CA LYS A 97 6.20 -21.64 8.76
C LYS A 97 5.75 -20.24 9.18
N ALA A 98 5.92 -19.86 10.44
CA ALA A 98 5.58 -18.54 10.92
C ALA A 98 6.40 -17.45 10.21
N LYS A 99 7.70 -17.68 10.03
CA LYS A 99 8.60 -16.77 9.33
C LYS A 99 8.20 -16.57 7.87
N ASN A 100 7.82 -17.65 7.18
CA ASN A 100 7.33 -17.58 5.80
C ASN A 100 6.04 -16.75 5.71
N ILE A 101 5.10 -16.94 6.62
CA ILE A 101 3.86 -16.13 6.67
C ILE A 101 4.21 -14.65 6.85
N ILE A 102 5.12 -14.29 7.75
CA ILE A 102 5.56 -12.90 7.95
C ILE A 102 6.17 -12.34 6.67
N ILE A 103 7.07 -13.09 6.00
CA ILE A 103 7.72 -12.65 4.76
C ILE A 103 6.68 -12.39 3.66
N TYR A 104 5.75 -13.32 3.44
CA TYR A 104 4.70 -13.15 2.43
C TYR A 104 3.77 -11.97 2.77
N THR A 105 3.44 -11.79 4.05
CA THR A 105 2.63 -10.66 4.55
C THR A 105 3.32 -9.32 4.26
N VAL A 106 4.62 -9.23 4.53
CA VAL A 106 5.42 -8.01 4.27
C VAL A 106 5.53 -7.73 2.77
N ILE A 107 5.79 -8.75 1.95
CA ILE A 107 5.86 -8.59 0.48
C ILE A 107 4.53 -8.10 -0.07
N GLY A 108 3.40 -8.65 0.39
CA GLY A 108 2.06 -8.19 0.00
C GLY A 108 1.81 -6.74 0.40
N LEU A 109 2.22 -6.34 1.60
CA LEU A 109 2.08 -4.96 2.08
C LEU A 109 2.94 -3.98 1.26
N VAL A 110 4.18 -4.36 0.94
CA VAL A 110 5.05 -3.58 0.06
C VAL A 110 4.48 -3.49 -1.36
N ALA A 111 3.87 -4.55 -1.89
CA ALA A 111 3.25 -4.55 -3.21
C ALA A 111 2.05 -3.58 -3.28
N VAL A 112 1.21 -3.53 -2.24
CA VAL A 112 0.08 -2.58 -2.18
C VAL A 112 0.57 -1.13 -2.12
N LEU A 113 1.56 -0.85 -1.28
CA LEU A 113 2.16 0.49 -1.17
C LEU A 113 2.90 0.89 -2.46
N GLY A 114 3.57 -0.08 -3.09
CA GLY A 114 4.25 0.08 -4.37
C GLY A 114 3.27 0.36 -5.51
N ALA A 115 2.16 -0.37 -5.59
CA ALA A 115 1.11 -0.16 -6.57
C ALA A 115 0.52 1.26 -6.46
N TYR A 116 0.21 1.71 -5.24
CA TYR A 116 -0.28 3.07 -5.00
C TYR A 116 0.75 4.12 -5.44
N SER A 117 2.02 3.91 -5.12
CA SER A 117 3.11 4.81 -5.53
C SER A 117 3.25 4.89 -7.05
N ILE A 118 3.16 3.76 -7.75
CA ILE A 118 3.23 3.70 -9.22
C ILE A 118 2.03 4.39 -9.86
N THR A 119 0.81 4.16 -9.35
CA THR A 119 -0.40 4.83 -9.85
C THR A 119 -0.26 6.36 -9.76
N GLN A 120 0.27 6.87 -8.65
CA GLN A 120 0.50 8.31 -8.45
C GLN A 120 1.60 8.86 -9.37
N LEU A 121 2.66 8.08 -9.64
CA LEU A 121 3.70 8.46 -10.59
C LEU A 121 3.13 8.60 -12.02
N MET A 122 2.35 7.61 -12.47
CA MET A 122 1.73 7.65 -13.81
C MET A 122 0.77 8.82 -13.94
N ALA A 123 -0.06 9.05 -12.92
CA ALA A 123 -0.98 10.17 -12.88
C ALA A 123 -0.22 11.52 -12.94
N THR A 124 0.84 11.69 -12.15
CA THR A 124 1.64 12.95 -12.14
C THR A 124 2.29 13.22 -13.50
N LEU A 125 2.78 12.17 -14.16
CA LEU A 125 3.37 12.32 -15.50
C LEU A 125 2.35 12.80 -16.52
N TRP A 126 1.10 12.31 -16.45
CA TRP A 126 0.03 12.70 -17.36
C TRP A 126 -0.47 14.14 -17.13
N VAL A 127 -0.49 14.61 -15.88
CA VAL A 127 -0.88 16.01 -15.56
C VAL A 127 0.18 17.04 -15.97
N LYS A 128 1.41 16.61 -16.24
CA LYS A 128 2.53 17.51 -16.58
C LYS A 128 2.80 17.64 -18.09
N SER A 129 1.99 17.04 -18.97
CA SER A 129 2.04 17.24 -20.44
C SER A 129 0.77 17.87 -20.95
#